data_AF-A0A411WY97-F1
#
_entry.id   AF-A0A411WY97-F1
#
_cell.length_a   1.000
_cell.length_b   1.000
_cell.length_c   1.000
_cell.angle_alpha   90.00
_cell.angle_beta   90.00
_cell.angle_gamma   90.00
#
_symmetry.space_group_name_H-M   'P 1'
#
loop_
_entity.id
_entity.type
_entity.pdbx_description
1 polymer ?
#
loop_
_entity_poly.entity_id
_entity_poly.type
_entity_poly.pdbx_seq_one_letter_code
_entity_poly.pdbx_strand_id
1 'polypeptide(L)'
;MDELEERLLAELRRYAANRLKDVARGAETRELAGLLVEKYGYGLAKALAIARELAGEPGVDLAREIERVVLEVDPEAVEHRSRRWDAAPAGLSLPPRRV
;
A
#
# COMPACT_ATOMS: atom_id res chain seq x y z
N MET A 1 -8.38 3.82 -18.40
CA MET A 1 -7.06 3.45 -17.88
C MET A 1 -6.15 3.34 -19.08
N ASP A 2 -5.00 4.02 -19.09
CA ASP A 2 -4.00 3.80 -20.15
C ASP A 2 -3.08 2.63 -19.80
N GLU A 3 -2.24 2.19 -20.75
CA GLU A 3 -1.37 1.03 -20.57
C GLU A 3 -0.40 1.20 -19.38
N LEU A 4 0.10 2.41 -19.16
CA LEU A 4 1.01 2.69 -18.05
C LEU A 4 0.31 2.54 -16.70
N GLU A 5 -0.88 3.11 -16.56
CA GLU A 5 -1.70 3.01 -15.37
C GLU A 5 -2.08 1.55 -15.06
N GLU A 6 -2.47 0.78 -16.07
CA GLU A 6 -2.76 -0.65 -15.91
C GLU A 6 -1.54 -1.45 -15.44
N ARG A 7 -0.36 -1.18 -16.02
CA ARG A 7 0.90 -1.81 -15.62
C ARG A 7 1.30 -1.46 -14.19
N LEU A 8 1.10 -0.21 -13.77
CA LEU A 8 1.39 0.23 -12.39
C LEU A 8 0.45 -0.44 -11.39
N LEU A 9 -0.84 -0.56 -11.70
CA LEU A 9 -1.79 -1.27 -10.85
C LEU A 9 -1.50 -2.78 -10.81
N ALA A 10 -1.07 -3.38 -11.92
CA ALA A 10 -0.62 -4.77 -11.93
C ALA A 10 0.62 -4.96 -11.03
N GLU A 11 1.56 -4.01 -11.04
CA GLU A 11 2.73 -4.04 -10.17
C GLU A 11 2.36 -3.89 -8.69
N LEU A 12 1.45 -2.98 -8.35
CA LEU A 12 0.92 -2.85 -6.99
C LEU A 12 0.28 -4.17 -6.50
N ARG A 13 -0.54 -4.81 -7.35
CA ARG A 13 -1.15 -6.11 -7.02
C ARG A 13 -0.13 -7.22 -6.84
N ARG A 14 0.92 -7.27 -7.67
CA ARG A 14 2.04 -8.21 -7.51
C ARG A 14 2.77 -7.98 -6.19
N TYR A 15 3.04 -6.74 -5.85
CA TYR A 15 3.67 -6.38 -4.59
C TYR A 15 2.81 -6.82 -3.39
N ALA A 16 1.51 -6.51 -3.41
CA ALA A 16 0.54 -6.93 -2.41
C ALA A 16 0.45 -8.47 -2.26
N ALA A 17 0.41 -9.20 -3.37
CA ALA A 17 0.39 -10.67 -3.35
C ALA A 17 1.64 -11.26 -2.70
N ASN A 18 2.81 -10.63 -2.87
CA ASN A 18 4.03 -11.07 -2.20
C ASN A 18 3.98 -10.78 -0.69
N ARG A 19 3.47 -9.62 -0.26
CA ARG A 19 3.24 -9.33 1.16
C ARG A 19 2.26 -10.32 1.80
N LEU A 20 1.18 -10.69 1.10
CA LEU A 20 0.26 -11.74 1.58
C LEU A 20 0.94 -13.10 1.78
N LYS A 21 1.92 -13.47 0.94
CA LYS A 21 2.73 -14.68 1.18
C LYS A 21 3.59 -14.54 2.44
N ASP A 22 4.16 -13.35 2.68
CA ASP A 22 4.92 -13.06 3.88
C ASP A 22 4.06 -13.10 5.15
N VAL A 23 2.82 -12.61 5.08
CA VAL A 23 1.81 -12.77 6.13
C VAL A 23 1.47 -14.24 6.34
N ALA A 24 1.21 -14.99 5.27
CA ALA A 24 0.83 -16.41 5.36
C ALA A 24 1.92 -17.28 6.01
N ARG A 25 3.20 -16.98 5.77
CA ARG A 25 4.33 -17.67 6.41
C ARG A 25 4.72 -17.09 7.78
N GLY A 26 3.97 -16.11 8.29
CA GLY A 26 4.18 -15.50 9.61
C GLY A 26 5.38 -14.55 9.71
N ALA A 27 5.92 -14.08 8.58
CA ALA A 27 7.03 -13.13 8.57
C ALA A 27 6.59 -11.68 8.73
N GLU A 28 5.35 -11.36 8.35
CA GLU A 28 4.74 -10.03 8.47
C GLU A 28 3.38 -10.13 9.18
N THR A 29 2.99 -9.08 9.89
CA THR A 29 1.59 -8.87 10.29
C THR A 29 0.81 -8.25 9.13
N ARG A 30 -0.52 -8.40 9.13
CA ARG A 30 -1.38 -7.69 8.15
C ARG A 30 -1.20 -6.17 8.23
N GLU A 31 -1.08 -5.62 9.44
CA GLU A 31 -0.83 -4.20 9.66
C GLU A 31 0.46 -3.70 8.98
N LEU A 32 1.58 -4.43 9.15
CA LEU A 32 2.84 -4.09 8.50
C LEU A 32 2.72 -4.21 6.97
N ALA A 33 2.18 -5.33 6.49
CA ALA A 33 1.98 -5.59 5.07
C ALA A 33 1.10 -4.51 4.40
N GLY A 34 -0.02 -4.16 5.03
CA GLY A 34 -0.95 -3.13 4.57
C GLY A 34 -0.29 -1.75 4.50
N LEU A 35 0.47 -1.36 5.53
CA LEU A 35 1.25 -0.12 5.52
C LEU A 35 2.26 -0.08 4.36
N LEU A 36 3.00 -1.17 4.14
CA LEU A 36 3.99 -1.24 3.05
C LEU A 36 3.32 -1.10 1.68
N VAL A 37 2.18 -1.74 1.48
CA VAL A 37 1.39 -1.65 0.24
C VAL A 37 0.84 -0.24 0.05
N GLU A 38 0.32 0.39 1.11
CA GLU A 38 -0.17 1.77 1.08
C GLU A 38 0.93 2.74 0.61
N LYS A 39 2.11 2.69 1.25
CA LYS A 39 3.20 3.61 0.91
C LYS A 39 3.79 3.33 -0.47
N TYR A 40 3.89 2.07 -0.87
CA TYR A 40 4.28 1.70 -2.22
C TYR A 40 3.30 2.25 -3.26
N GLY A 41 1.99 2.07 -3.05
CA GLY A 41 0.93 2.57 -3.92
C GLY A 41 0.95 4.10 -4.05
N TYR A 42 1.08 4.83 -2.95
CA TYR A 42 1.19 6.30 -2.99
C TYR A 42 2.44 6.77 -3.74
N GLY A 43 3.57 6.06 -3.60
CA GLY A 43 4.77 6.32 -4.37
C GLY A 43 4.56 6.14 -5.88
N LEU A 44 3.92 5.05 -6.30
CA LEU A 44 3.58 4.80 -7.71
C LEU A 44 2.63 5.86 -8.27
N ALA A 45 1.58 6.24 -7.52
CA ALA A 45 0.65 7.28 -7.93
C ALA A 45 1.36 8.65 -8.09
N LYS A 46 2.27 8.99 -7.17
CA LYS A 46 3.05 10.22 -7.27
C LYS A 46 3.97 10.22 -8.49
N ALA A 47 4.63 9.10 -8.76
CA ALA A 47 5.48 8.95 -9.95
C ALA A 47 4.67 9.08 -11.26
N LEU A 48 3.49 8.45 -11.33
CA LEU A 48 2.59 8.57 -12.48
C LEU A 48 2.13 10.01 -12.70
N ALA A 49 1.76 10.71 -11.63
CA ALA A 49 1.34 12.11 -11.70
C ALA A 49 2.46 12.99 -12.27
N ILE A 50 3.71 12.80 -11.82
CA ILE A 50 4.88 13.53 -12.36
C ILE A 50 5.09 13.19 -13.84
N ALA A 51 4.99 11.92 -14.24
CA ALA A 51 5.18 11.51 -15.63
C ALA A 51 4.15 12.15 -16.56
N ARG A 52 2.87 12.18 -16.15
CA ARG A 52 1.78 12.82 -16.91
C ARG A 52 1.94 14.33 -16.99
N GLU A 53 2.34 14.97 -15.89
CA GLU A 53 2.65 16.41 -15.87
C GLU A 53 3.73 16.76 -16.91
N LEU A 54 4.81 15.98 -16.97
CA LEU A 54 5.89 16.17 -17.95
C LEU A 54 5.44 15.91 -19.40
N ALA A 55 4.44 15.05 -19.60
CA ALA A 55 3.85 14.77 -20.91
C ALA A 55 2.76 15.78 -21.32
N GLY A 56 2.38 16.72 -20.44
CA GLY A 56 1.24 17.62 -20.68
C GLY A 56 -0.11 16.92 -20.65
N GLU A 57 -0.19 15.75 -20.01
CA GLU A 57 -1.39 14.93 -19.91
C GLU A 57 -2.18 15.22 -18.61
N PRO A 58 -3.51 15.01 -18.60
CA PRO A 58 -4.28 15.17 -17.38
C PRO A 58 -3.83 14.16 -16.32
N GLY A 59 -3.80 14.62 -15.06
CA GLY A 59 -3.51 13.76 -13.91
C GLY A 59 -4.56 12.66 -13.72
N VAL A 60 -4.16 11.58 -13.07
CA VAL A 60 -5.03 10.46 -12.70
C VAL A 60 -5.02 10.26 -11.19
N ASP A 61 -6.19 10.00 -10.64
CA ASP A 61 -6.36 9.65 -9.24
C ASP A 61 -6.46 8.12 -9.08
N LEU A 62 -5.42 7.53 -8.49
CA LEU A 62 -5.36 6.10 -8.17
C LEU A 62 -5.74 5.79 -6.72
N ALA A 63 -6.20 6.77 -5.93
CA ALA A 63 -6.40 6.61 -4.50
C ALA A 63 -7.40 5.48 -4.17
N ARG A 64 -8.49 5.35 -4.94
CA ARG A 64 -9.50 4.31 -4.72
C ARG A 64 -8.96 2.91 -5.00
N GLU A 65 -8.21 2.76 -6.08
CA GLU A 65 -7.58 1.51 -6.49
C GLU A 65 -6.55 1.06 -5.45
N ILE A 66 -5.74 2.00 -4.95
CA ILE A 66 -4.74 1.76 -3.92
C ILE A 66 -5.42 1.35 -2.62
N GLU A 67 -6.41 2.12 -2.15
CA GLU A 67 -7.14 1.80 -0.91
C GLU A 67 -7.80 0.41 -0.99
N ARG A 68 -8.37 0.06 -2.14
CA ARG A 68 -8.93 -1.28 -2.37
C ARG A 68 -7.88 -2.38 -2.19
N VAL A 69 -6.70 -2.25 -2.81
CA VAL A 69 -5.62 -3.24 -2.67
C VAL A 69 -5.06 -3.27 -1.24
N VAL A 70 -4.99 -2.12 -0.56
CA VAL A 70 -4.61 -2.06 0.86
C VAL A 70 -5.58 -2.85 1.73
N LEU A 71 -6.90 -2.67 1.54
CA LEU A 71 -7.93 -3.37 2.30
C LEU A 71 -7.97 -4.88 2.03
N GLU A 72 -7.54 -5.33 0.85
CA GLU A 72 -7.37 -6.77 0.55
C GLU A 72 -6.24 -7.39 1.42
N VAL A 73 -5.19 -6.62 1.71
CA VAL A 73 -4.05 -7.05 2.53
C VAL A 73 -4.31 -6.88 4.02
N ASP A 74 -4.88 -5.74 4.39
CA ASP A 74 -5.19 -5.35 5.76
C ASP A 74 -6.64 -4.85 5.85
N PRO A 75 -7.60 -5.73 6.15
CA PRO A 75 -9.01 -5.35 6.30
C PRO A 75 -9.25 -4.29 7.39
N GLU A 76 -8.33 -4.17 8.34
CA GLU A 76 -8.38 -3.24 9.47
C GLU A 76 -7.52 -1.98 9.21
N ALA A 77 -7.10 -1.74 7.95
CA ALA A 77 -6.15 -0.68 7.60
C ALA A 77 -6.56 0.71 8.11
N VAL A 78 -7.86 1.02 8.13
CA VAL A 78 -8.36 2.30 8.64
C VAL A 78 -8.07 2.45 10.13
N GLU A 79 -8.38 1.43 10.92
CA GLU A 79 -8.13 1.42 12.36
C GLU A 79 -6.62 1.40 12.66
N HIS A 80 -5.87 0.53 11.99
CA HIS A 80 -4.43 0.47 12.11
C HIS A 80 -3.78 1.83 11.76
N ARG A 81 -4.27 2.52 10.72
CA ARG A 81 -3.81 3.87 10.35
C ARG A 81 -4.09 4.87 11.45
N SER A 82 -5.31 4.91 12.00
CA SER A 82 -5.65 5.80 13.13
C SER A 82 -4.72 5.54 14.30
N ARG A 83 -4.63 4.29 14.76
CA ARG A 83 -3.80 3.88 15.90
C ARG A 83 -2.34 4.28 15.75
N ARG A 84 -1.75 4.13 14.55
CA ARG A 84 -0.37 4.55 14.30
C ARG A 84 -0.17 6.05 14.46
N TRP A 85 -1.12 6.87 14.01
CA TRP A 85 -1.00 8.33 14.04
C TRP A 85 -1.46 8.96 15.35
N ASP A 86 -2.34 8.27 16.10
CA ASP A 86 -2.73 8.63 17.46
C ASP A 86 -1.61 8.34 18.47
N ALA A 87 -0.70 7.41 18.15
CA ALA A 87 0.45 7.09 18.97
C ALA A 87 1.48 8.24 18.99
N ALA A 88 2.04 8.50 20.17
CA ALA A 88 3.10 9.49 20.39
C ALA A 88 4.28 8.83 21.13
N PRO A 89 5.31 8.35 20.42
CA PRO A 89 5.57 8.50 18.98
C PRO A 89 4.79 7.52 18.09
N ALA A 90 4.58 7.90 16.82
CA ALA A 90 3.99 7.02 15.81
C ALA A 90 4.91 5.82 15.53
N GLY A 91 4.36 4.62 15.48
CA GLY A 91 5.13 3.38 15.30
C GLY A 91 4.27 2.18 14.94
N LEU A 92 4.90 1.01 14.87
CA LEU A 92 4.23 -0.28 14.70
C LEU A 92 4.37 -1.12 15.97
N SER A 93 3.29 -1.80 16.34
CA SER A 93 3.32 -2.78 17.42
C SER A 93 4.00 -4.06 16.96
N LEU A 94 5.14 -4.39 17.56
CA LEU A 94 5.85 -5.63 17.27
C LEU A 94 5.25 -6.79 18.07
N PRO A 95 4.80 -7.89 17.43
CA PRO A 95 4.37 -9.05 18.16
C PRO A 95 5.57 -9.69 18.90
N PRO A 96 5.33 -10.31 20.08
CA PRO A 96 6.39 -11.00 20.80
C PRO A 96 6.98 -12.12 19.94
N ARG A 97 8.31 -12.29 20.01
CA ARG A 97 9.00 -13.39 19.33
C ARG A 97 8.50 -14.70 19.91
N ARG A 98 7.86 -15.53 19.09
CA ARG A 98 7.54 -16.91 19.45
C ARG A 98 8.86 -17.69 19.54
N VAL A 99 9.22 -18.12 20.74
CA VAL A 99 10.37 -18.99 21.04
C VAL A 99 9.96 -20.43 20.91
#